data_AF-A0A2M6GED4-F1
#
_entry.id   AF-A0A2M6GED4-F1
#
_cell.length_a   1.000
_cell.length_b   1.000
_cell.length_c   1.000
_cell.angle_alpha   90.00
_cell.angle_beta   90.00
_cell.angle_gamma   90.00
#
_symmetry.space_group_name_H-M   'P 1'
#
loop_
_entity.id
_entity.type
_entity.pdbx_description
1 polymer ?
#
loop_
_entity_poly.entity_id
_entity_poly.type
_entity_poly.pdbx_seq_one_letter_code
_entity_poly.pdbx_strand_id
1 'polypeptide(L)'
;MTLAEKIEQRFTKRPDSYMPAHTLERLLKLPHKPDEERLFLNWTMHWGQGILMGAVRGLMAENGFRGAIGSFMFMNLRLLNDQTLENATGAGALPWTWPKDEQIIDLTHKGIYAFVTGAVADALISGPPTLPIPRAGWTVGQRP
;
A
#
# COMPACT_ATOMS: atom_id res chain seq x y z
N MET A 1 -0.01 12.61 2.01
CA MET A 1 -0.18 12.94 3.43
C MET A 1 -1.45 12.32 3.95
N THR A 2 -1.30 11.31 4.81
CA THR A 2 -2.41 10.67 5.54
C THR A 2 -2.44 11.11 7.00
N LEU A 3 -3.55 10.88 7.72
CA LEU A 3 -3.62 11.16 9.16
C LEU A 3 -2.56 10.36 9.95
N ALA A 4 -2.35 9.09 9.59
CA ALA A 4 -1.35 8.23 10.22
C ALA A 4 0.06 8.81 10.10
N GLU A 5 0.40 9.33 8.92
CA GLU A 5 1.69 9.99 8.65
C GLU A 5 1.88 11.24 9.49
N LYS A 6 0.85 12.09 9.62
CA LYS A 6 0.93 13.28 10.48
C LYS A 6 1.08 12.93 11.97
N ILE A 7 0.49 11.81 12.41
CA ILE A 7 0.67 11.31 13.77
C ILE A 7 2.10 10.79 13.94
N GLU A 8 2.60 9.96 13.03
CA GLU A 8 3.97 9.43 13.06
C GLU A 8 5.02 10.55 13.10
N GLN A 9 4.93 11.51 12.17
CA GLN A 9 5.84 12.66 12.10
C GLN A 9 5.85 13.50 13.38
N ARG A 10 4.73 13.55 14.11
CA ARG A 10 4.71 14.25 15.41
C ARG A 10 5.66 13.60 16.42
N PHE A 11 5.85 12.28 16.35
CA PHE A 11 6.75 11.52 17.21
C PHE A 11 8.17 11.46 16.65
N THR A 12 8.34 11.16 15.36
CA THR A 12 9.65 10.97 14.73
C THR A 12 10.34 12.27 14.34
N LYS A 13 9.58 13.37 14.26
CA LYS A 13 10.04 14.69 13.78
C LYS A 13 10.54 14.68 12.33
N ARG A 14 10.21 13.63 11.57
CA ARG A 14 10.56 13.50 10.16
C ARG A 14 9.81 14.56 9.34
N PRO A 15 10.44 15.18 8.33
CA PRO A 15 9.76 16.09 7.42
C PRO A 15 8.73 15.38 6.52
N ASP A 16 7.95 16.17 5.79
CA ASP A 16 7.03 15.65 4.78
C ASP A 16 7.77 14.97 3.62
N SER A 17 7.21 13.86 3.14
CA SER A 17 7.72 13.17 1.95
C SER A 17 7.12 13.76 0.68
N TYR A 18 7.99 14.06 -0.29
CA TYR A 18 7.64 14.54 -1.63
C TYR A 18 7.89 13.50 -2.73
N MET A 19 8.25 12.26 -2.38
CA MET A 19 8.45 11.19 -3.36
C MET A 19 7.27 10.94 -4.30
N PRO A 20 6.02 10.96 -3.83
CA PRO A 20 4.87 10.82 -4.71
C PRO A 20 4.79 11.97 -5.75
N ALA A 21 5.12 13.20 -5.36
CA ALA A 21 5.19 14.32 -6.29
C ALA A 21 6.32 14.16 -7.33
N HIS A 22 7.50 13.72 -6.90
CA HIS A 22 8.65 13.51 -7.80
C HIS A 22 8.36 12.41 -8.81
N THR A 23 7.74 11.32 -8.36
CA THR A 23 7.31 10.21 -9.20
C THR A 23 6.28 10.69 -10.23
N LEU A 24 5.26 11.43 -9.80
CA LEU A 24 4.21 11.93 -10.69
C LEU A 24 4.73 12.96 -11.70
N GLU A 25 5.60 13.88 -11.27
CA GLU A 25 6.28 14.85 -12.15
C GLU A 25 7.01 14.13 -13.28
N ARG A 26 7.82 13.11 -12.96
CA ARG A 26 8.58 12.36 -13.94
C ARG A 26 7.71 11.51 -14.84
N LEU A 27 6.67 10.87 -14.28
CA LEU A 27 5.69 10.08 -15.04
C LEU A 27 4.98 10.94 -16.10
N LEU A 28 4.62 12.18 -15.73
CA LEU A 28 3.95 13.14 -16.60
C LEU A 28 4.92 13.99 -17.43
N LYS A 29 6.24 13.79 -17.29
CA LYS A 29 7.30 14.58 -17.95
C LYS A 29 7.15 16.08 -17.72
N LEU A 30 6.74 16.46 -16.51
CA LEU A 30 6.60 17.86 -16.11
C LEU A 30 7.97 18.47 -15.75
N PRO A 31 8.14 19.79 -15.89
CA PRO A 31 9.37 20.47 -15.49
C PRO A 31 9.55 20.45 -13.96
N HIS A 32 10.80 20.34 -13.53
CA HIS A 32 11.17 20.33 -12.11
C HIS A 32 10.86 21.66 -11.41
N LYS A 33 10.22 21.61 -10.24
CA LYS A 33 9.93 22.74 -9.33
C LYS A 33 10.45 22.54 -7.90
N PRO A 34 10.51 23.53 -7.02
CA PRO A 34 10.74 23.29 -5.59
C PRO A 34 9.62 22.45 -4.95
N ASP A 35 9.91 21.73 -3.86
CA ASP A 35 8.95 20.82 -3.21
C ASP A 35 7.71 21.55 -2.67
N GLU A 36 7.89 22.77 -2.17
CA GLU A 36 6.82 23.62 -1.65
C GLU A 36 5.77 23.96 -2.72
N GLU A 37 6.16 23.96 -3.99
CA GLU A 37 5.29 24.26 -5.13
C GLU A 37 4.58 23.00 -5.68
N ARG A 38 4.92 21.80 -5.18
CA ARG A 38 4.41 20.52 -5.71
C ARG A 38 3.39 19.85 -4.81
N LEU A 39 2.88 20.55 -3.79
CA LEU A 39 1.90 19.98 -2.86
C LEU A 39 0.71 19.34 -3.58
N PHE A 40 0.23 19.98 -4.65
CA PHE A 40 -0.87 19.43 -5.45
C PHE A 40 -0.50 18.12 -6.17
N LEU A 41 0.71 18.00 -6.74
CA LEU A 41 1.18 16.75 -7.33
C LEU A 41 1.33 15.67 -6.26
N ASN A 42 1.83 16.03 -5.07
CA ASN A 42 1.94 15.11 -3.96
C ASN A 42 0.58 14.55 -3.56
N TRP A 43 -0.42 15.42 -3.37
CA TRP A 43 -1.79 15.03 -3.05
C TRP A 43 -2.42 14.22 -4.16
N THR A 44 -2.25 14.63 -5.42
CA THR A 44 -2.80 13.92 -6.58
C THR A 44 -2.30 12.49 -6.62
N MET A 45 -0.99 12.29 -6.43
CA MET A 45 -0.42 10.96 -6.41
C MET A 45 -0.92 10.16 -5.20
N HIS A 46 -0.94 10.73 -4.00
CA HIS A 46 -1.44 10.05 -2.80
C HIS A 46 -2.90 9.62 -2.92
N TRP A 47 -3.79 10.52 -3.33
CA TRP A 47 -5.21 10.23 -3.50
C TRP A 47 -5.46 9.31 -4.69
N GLY A 48 -4.81 9.55 -5.82
CA GLY A 48 -4.92 8.72 -7.01
C GLY A 48 -4.51 7.27 -6.75
N GLN A 49 -3.35 7.07 -6.14
CA GLN A 49 -2.88 5.74 -5.73
C GLN A 49 -3.79 5.12 -4.67
N GLY A 50 -4.24 5.90 -3.68
CA GLY A 50 -5.17 5.43 -2.65
C GLY A 50 -6.52 4.98 -3.19
N ILE A 51 -7.07 5.68 -4.18
CA ILE A 51 -8.34 5.32 -4.83
C ILE A 51 -8.15 4.09 -5.73
N LEU A 52 -7.12 4.11 -6.59
CA LEU A 52 -6.84 3.03 -7.53
C LEU A 52 -6.57 1.71 -6.79
N MET A 53 -5.68 1.74 -5.81
CA MET A 53 -5.36 0.55 -5.02
C MET A 53 -6.54 0.13 -4.13
N GLY A 54 -7.37 1.06 -3.68
CA GLY A 54 -8.62 0.75 -2.98
C GLY A 54 -9.60 -0.04 -3.85
N ALA A 55 -9.76 0.35 -5.11
CA ALA A 55 -10.57 -0.40 -6.08
C ALA A 55 -9.99 -1.81 -6.32
N VAL A 56 -8.67 -1.94 -6.45
CA VAL A 56 -8.00 -3.25 -6.54
C VAL A 56 -8.28 -4.10 -5.30
N ARG A 57 -8.23 -3.52 -4.09
CA ARG A 57 -8.57 -4.25 -2.85
C ARG A 57 -10.03 -4.71 -2.83
N GLY A 58 -10.95 -3.91 -3.35
CA GLY A 58 -12.35 -4.30 -3.53
C GLY A 58 -12.48 -5.53 -4.43
N LEU A 59 -11.85 -5.49 -5.61
CA LEU A 59 -11.81 -6.63 -6.54
C LEU A 59 -11.20 -7.89 -5.89
N MET A 60 -10.13 -7.72 -5.10
CA MET A 60 -9.55 -8.82 -4.33
C MET A 60 -10.57 -9.45 -3.37
N ALA A 61 -11.32 -8.65 -2.62
CA ALA A 61 -12.33 -9.18 -1.70
C ALA A 61 -13.51 -9.85 -2.42
N GLU A 62 -13.96 -9.31 -3.54
CA GLU A 62 -14.99 -9.94 -4.39
C GLU A 62 -14.54 -11.34 -4.85
N ASN A 63 -13.24 -11.50 -5.12
CA ASN A 63 -12.63 -12.77 -5.52
C ASN A 63 -12.18 -13.63 -4.32
N GLY A 64 -12.60 -13.32 -3.10
CA GLY A 64 -12.36 -14.14 -1.91
C GLY A 64 -11.05 -13.87 -1.16
N PHE A 65 -10.20 -12.93 -1.62
CA PHE A 65 -9.02 -12.49 -0.87
C PHE A 65 -9.43 -11.51 0.24
N ARG A 66 -10.01 -12.05 1.30
CA ARG A 66 -10.53 -11.31 2.46
C ARG A 66 -9.74 -11.60 3.74
N GLY A 67 -10.06 -10.87 4.80
CA GLY A 67 -9.47 -11.01 6.12
C GLY A 67 -7.99 -10.64 6.18
N ALA A 68 -7.32 -11.05 7.26
CA ALA A 68 -5.94 -10.66 7.52
C ALA A 68 -4.96 -11.11 6.43
N ILE A 69 -5.15 -12.31 5.87
CA ILE A 69 -4.30 -12.83 4.79
C ILE A 69 -4.52 -12.05 3.48
N GLY A 70 -5.78 -11.75 3.11
CA GLY A 70 -6.08 -10.92 1.95
C GLY A 70 -5.47 -9.52 2.08
N SER A 71 -5.56 -8.91 3.27
CA SER A 71 -4.93 -7.61 3.57
C SER A 71 -3.40 -7.67 3.53
N PHE A 72 -2.79 -8.75 4.02
CA PHE A 72 -1.34 -8.95 3.91
C PHE A 72 -0.88 -9.11 2.45
N MET A 73 -1.60 -9.89 1.63
CA MET A 73 -1.32 -9.99 0.20
C MET A 73 -1.48 -8.63 -0.49
N PHE A 74 -2.52 -7.88 -0.15
CA PHE A 74 -2.74 -6.54 -0.69
C PHE A 74 -1.64 -5.55 -0.27
N MET A 75 -1.11 -5.64 0.95
CA MET A 75 0.04 -4.84 1.38
C MET A 75 1.24 -5.04 0.46
N ASN A 76 1.50 -6.28 0.04
CA ASN A 76 2.59 -6.58 -0.91
C ASN A 76 2.32 -5.97 -2.29
N LEU A 77 1.08 -6.04 -2.79
CA LEU A 77 0.70 -5.36 -4.04
C LEU A 77 0.85 -3.84 -3.93
N ARG A 78 0.49 -3.27 -2.79
CA ARG A 78 0.64 -1.83 -2.50
C ARG A 78 2.12 -1.42 -2.52
N LEU A 79 3.00 -2.22 -1.91
CA LEU A 79 4.45 -2.01 -1.93
C LEU A 79 5.02 -2.09 -3.35
N LEU A 80 4.67 -3.15 -4.08
CA LEU A 80 5.13 -3.37 -5.46
C LEU A 80 4.71 -2.24 -6.39
N ASN A 81 3.49 -1.72 -6.23
CA ASN A 81 2.99 -0.61 -7.03
C ASN A 81 3.84 0.67 -6.83
N ASP A 82 4.11 1.08 -5.58
CA ASP A 82 4.98 2.24 -5.32
C ASP A 82 6.37 2.02 -5.92
N GLN A 83 6.97 0.87 -5.62
CA GLN A 83 8.32 0.59 -6.05
C GLN A 83 8.45 0.46 -7.57
N THR A 84 7.42 0.00 -8.26
CA THR A 84 7.43 -0.01 -9.72
C THR A 84 7.46 1.42 -10.27
N LEU A 85 6.61 2.30 -9.77
CA LEU A 85 6.52 3.69 -10.26
C LEU A 85 7.75 4.51 -9.89
N GLU A 86 8.19 4.42 -8.64
CA GLU A 86 9.36 5.15 -8.13
C GLU A 86 10.65 4.71 -8.84
N ASN A 87 10.86 3.40 -9.04
CA ASN A 87 12.05 2.90 -9.72
C ASN A 87 11.98 3.11 -11.25
N ALA A 88 10.82 2.93 -11.88
CA ALA A 88 10.67 3.15 -13.33
C ALA A 88 10.88 4.62 -13.71
N THR A 89 10.58 5.55 -12.81
CA THR A 89 10.85 6.99 -12.99
C THR A 89 12.25 7.39 -12.51
N GLY A 90 13.00 6.47 -11.88
CA GLY A 90 14.27 6.73 -11.22
C GLY A 90 14.19 7.72 -10.06
N ALA A 91 12.99 7.98 -9.55
CA ALA A 91 12.76 8.90 -8.43
C ALA A 91 13.15 8.25 -7.10
N GLY A 92 12.93 6.94 -6.98
CA GLY A 92 13.25 6.16 -5.79
C GLY A 92 14.61 5.47 -5.85
N ALA A 93 15.00 4.94 -4.69
CA ALA A 93 16.08 3.98 -4.54
C ALA A 93 15.48 2.62 -4.12
N LEU A 94 16.26 1.54 -4.26
CA LEU A 94 15.82 0.20 -3.90
C LEU A 94 15.53 0.12 -2.37
N PRO A 95 14.44 -0.53 -1.92
CA PRO A 95 14.05 -0.50 -0.51
C PRO A 95 15.13 -1.00 0.48
N TRP A 96 15.93 -1.97 0.06
CA TRP A 96 17.02 -2.53 0.88
C TRP A 96 18.25 -1.63 0.99
N THR A 97 18.29 -0.50 0.28
CA THR A 97 19.34 0.51 0.44
C THR A 97 18.92 1.64 1.40
N TRP A 98 17.68 1.65 1.87
CA TRP A 98 17.17 2.70 2.75
C TRP A 98 17.60 2.48 4.21
N PRO A 99 17.67 3.55 5.02
CA PRO A 99 17.74 3.44 6.47
C PRO A 99 16.66 2.52 7.05
N LYS A 100 16.98 1.78 8.12
CA LYS A 100 16.07 0.78 8.71
C LYS A 100 14.78 1.39 9.24
N ASP A 101 14.87 2.58 9.82
CA ASP A 101 13.75 3.37 10.31
C ASP A 101 12.81 3.77 9.17
N GLU A 102 13.33 4.19 8.03
CA GLU A 102 12.51 4.48 6.85
C GLU A 102 11.78 3.24 6.34
N GLN A 103 12.46 2.08 6.30
CA GLN A 103 11.81 0.81 5.93
C GLN A 103 10.66 0.45 6.89
N ILE A 104 10.88 0.61 8.21
CA ILE A 104 9.85 0.34 9.22
C ILE A 104 8.67 1.29 9.03
N ILE A 105 8.92 2.60 8.92
CA ILE A 105 7.89 3.62 8.71
C ILE A 105 7.09 3.30 7.45
N ASP A 106 7.76 2.95 6.36
CA ASP A 106 7.11 2.62 5.09
C ASP A 106 6.19 1.41 5.23
N LEU A 107 6.71 0.29 5.75
CA LEU A 107 5.95 -0.93 5.98
C LEU A 107 4.77 -0.70 6.94
N THR A 108 4.94 0.10 7.99
CA THR A 108 3.87 0.45 8.92
C THR A 108 2.74 1.21 8.21
N HIS A 109 3.06 2.22 7.40
CA HIS A 109 2.04 3.00 6.69
C HIS A 109 1.33 2.17 5.62
N LYS A 110 2.07 1.33 4.86
CA LYS A 110 1.47 0.39 3.92
C LYS A 110 0.58 -0.63 4.64
N GLY A 111 1.01 -1.10 5.81
CA GLY A 111 0.22 -1.99 6.67
C GLY A 111 -1.08 -1.33 7.10
N ILE A 112 -1.03 -0.14 7.71
CA ILE A 112 -2.22 0.61 8.12
C ILE A 112 -3.19 0.77 6.95
N TYR A 113 -2.70 1.26 5.80
CA TYR A 113 -3.53 1.42 4.62
C TYR A 113 -4.14 0.09 4.15
N ALA A 114 -3.34 -0.98 4.05
CA ALA A 114 -3.80 -2.27 3.54
C ALA A 114 -4.85 -2.93 4.44
N PHE A 115 -4.64 -2.90 5.76
CA PHE A 115 -5.56 -3.52 6.72
C PHE A 115 -6.83 -2.69 6.92
N VAL A 116 -6.74 -1.36 6.95
CA VAL A 116 -7.93 -0.49 7.02
C VAL A 116 -8.75 -0.60 5.75
N THR A 117 -8.12 -0.48 4.58
CA THR A 117 -8.82 -0.63 3.29
C THR A 117 -9.41 -2.02 3.15
N GLY A 118 -8.71 -3.05 3.63
CA GLY A 118 -9.22 -4.42 3.64
C GLY A 118 -10.42 -4.61 4.55
N ALA A 119 -10.40 -4.05 5.77
CA ALA A 119 -11.55 -4.09 6.67
C ALA A 119 -12.77 -3.37 6.08
N VAL A 120 -12.54 -2.21 5.43
CA VAL A 120 -13.61 -1.47 4.73
C VAL A 120 -14.15 -2.27 3.55
N ALA A 121 -13.28 -2.81 2.69
CA ALA A 121 -13.70 -3.62 1.54
C ALA A 121 -14.49 -4.86 1.98
N ASP A 122 -14.00 -5.59 2.99
CA ASP A 122 -14.66 -6.79 3.49
C ASP A 122 -16.02 -6.47 4.13
N ALA A 123 -16.18 -5.28 4.74
CA ALA A 123 -17.45 -4.83 5.30
C ALA A 123 -18.47 -4.38 4.24
N LEU A 124 -18.00 -3.86 3.11
CA LEU A 124 -18.85 -3.40 2.01
C LEU A 124 -19.31 -4.54 1.10
N ILE A 125 -18.56 -5.64 1.05
CA ILE A 125 -18.83 -6.75 0.14
C ILE A 125 -19.70 -7.81 0.81
N SER A 126 -20.78 -8.18 0.13
CA SER A 126 -21.73 -9.18 0.61
C SER A 126 -21.15 -10.61 0.59
N GLY A 127 -21.76 -11.48 1.39
CA GLY A 127 -21.41 -12.89 1.47
C GLY A 127 -20.27 -13.19 2.46
N PRO A 128 -20.19 -14.42 2.98
CA PRO A 128 -19.15 -14.80 3.91
C PRO A 128 -17.78 -14.71 3.21
N PRO A 129 -16.69 -14.40 3.95
CA PRO A 129 -15.34 -14.66 3.45
C PRO A 129 -15.29 -16.10 2.95
N THR A 130 -14.63 -16.35 1.82
CA THR A 130 -14.42 -17.72 1.35
C THR A 130 -13.53 -18.41 2.38
N LEU A 131 -14.15 -19.06 3.36
CA LEU A 131 -13.42 -19.82 4.36
C LEU A 131 -12.73 -20.97 3.65
N PRO A 132 -11.49 -21.33 4.03
CA PRO A 132 -10.87 -22.54 3.54
C PRO A 132 -11.87 -23.69 3.71
N ILE A 133 -12.13 -24.44 2.64
CA ILE A 133 -12.95 -25.65 2.72
C ILE A 133 -12.35 -26.50 3.86
N PRO A 134 -13.12 -26.86 4.89
CA PRO A 134 -12.64 -27.76 5.93
C PRO A 134 -12.13 -29.03 5.24
N ARG A 135 -10.82 -29.19 5.18
CA ARG A 135 -10.23 -30.43 4.72
C ARG A 135 -10.13 -31.34 5.94
N ALA A 136 -10.52 -32.60 5.78
CA ALA A 136 -10.07 -33.61 6.72
C ALA A 136 -8.55 -33.46 6.83
N GLY A 137 -8.05 -33.24 8.05
CA GLY A 137 -6.62 -33.08 8.28
C GLY A 137 -5.85 -34.27 7.70
N TRP A 138 -4.59 -34.06 7.33
CA TRP A 138 -3.75 -35.16 6.86
C TRP A 138 -3.59 -36.19 7.99
N THR A 139 -4.20 -37.36 7.84
CA THR A 139 -3.92 -38.52 8.69
C THR A 139 -2.64 -39.19 8.19
N VAL A 140 -1.55 -39.04 8.95
CA VAL A 140 -0.28 -39.69 8.66
C VAL A 140 -0.50 -41.20 8.52
N GLY A 141 -0.14 -41.75 7.35
CA GLY A 141 -0.17 -43.20 7.10
C GLY A 141 -1.46 -43.76 6.49
N GLN A 142 -2.48 -42.95 6.23
CA GLN A 142 -3.65 -43.38 5.43
C GLN A 142 -3.62 -42.70 4.06
N ARG A 143 -3.69 -43.50 3.00
CA ARG A 143 -3.94 -42.97 1.65
C ARG A 143 -5.43 -42.66 1.50
N PRO A 144 -5.78 -41.61 0.74
CA PRO A 144 -7.17 -41.21 0.50
C PRO A 144 -7.99 -42.32 -0.16
#